data_AF-A0A1G0ZQW1-F1
#
_entry.id   AF-A0A1G0ZQW1-F1
#
_cell.length_a   1.000
_cell.length_b   1.000
_cell.length_c   1.000
_cell.angle_alpha   90.00
_cell.angle_beta   90.00
_cell.angle_gamma   90.00
#
_symmetry.space_group_name_H-M   'P 1'
#
loop_
_entity.id
_entity.type
_entity.pdbx_description
1 polymer ?
#
loop_
_entity_poly.entity_id
_entity_poly.type
_entity_poly.pdbx_seq_one_letter_code
_entity_poly.pdbx_strand_id
1 'polypeptide(L)'
;MQKHIYSILFYAYSVFAAPFLAQSMQEALKTHSIILLPAFALLAALVAETIALPVKFAQWSNKKSDSTGIPLALGSTMAIFHVILSFFLTMYMLDALGVVGGENMENWQNWALGISVTLVMVREVYLFCIASSAMHNWKAPSRFTVTLSDLLLLIFQCCAYTIYWETFLGADSVEKMHWVAMLVLAAGLVLVFYFMYLPLRMFDIMESYYMEGNEAGRRATRTVFLTGAILGAYPVIAPSWLFKLWH
;
A
#
# COMPACT_ATOMS: atom_id res chain seq x y z
N MET A 1 13.09 4.74 17.89
CA MET A 1 11.85 4.74 18.70
C MET A 1 10.63 5.16 17.88
N GLN A 2 10.68 6.29 17.16
CA GLN A 2 9.54 6.81 16.37
C GLN A 2 9.05 5.85 15.26
N LYS A 3 9.94 5.15 14.56
CA LYS A 3 9.62 4.15 13.53
C LYS A 3 8.70 3.01 14.00
N HIS A 4 8.95 2.50 15.20
CA HIS A 4 8.16 1.42 15.76
C HIS A 4 6.73 1.87 16.04
N ILE A 5 6.52 3.14 16.39
CA ILE A 5 5.20 3.70 16.66
C ILE A 5 4.35 3.66 15.39
N TYR A 6 4.83 4.18 14.26
CA TYR A 6 4.05 4.18 13.01
C TYR A 6 3.76 2.77 12.49
N SER A 7 4.70 1.84 12.66
CA SER A 7 4.47 0.43 12.34
C SER A 7 3.39 -0.19 13.22
N ILE A 8 3.43 0.06 14.53
CA ILE A 8 2.41 -0.41 15.47
C ILE A 8 1.05 0.22 15.15
N LEU A 9 1.01 1.52 14.84
CA LEU A 9 -0.22 2.20 14.44
C LEU A 9 -0.81 1.61 13.17
N PHE A 10 0.02 1.31 12.17
CA PHE A 10 -0.41 0.62 10.96
C PHE A 10 -1.00 -0.76 11.30
N TYR A 11 -0.29 -1.59 12.09
CA TYR A 11 -0.80 -2.91 12.45
C TYR A 11 -2.11 -2.86 13.26
N ALA A 12 -2.23 -1.90 14.18
CA ALA A 12 -3.46 -1.67 14.92
C ALA A 12 -4.60 -1.28 13.96
N TYR A 13 -4.34 -0.35 13.03
CA TYR A 13 -5.31 0.02 12.00
C TYR A 13 -5.71 -1.18 11.14
N SER A 14 -4.74 -1.98 10.69
CA SER A 14 -4.96 -3.14 9.82
C SER A 14 -5.85 -4.21 10.44
N VAL A 15 -5.78 -4.38 11.76
CA VAL A 15 -6.56 -5.39 12.48
C VAL A 15 -7.94 -4.86 12.88
N PHE A 16 -8.02 -3.61 13.34
CA PHE A 16 -9.23 -3.09 13.98
C PHE A 16 -10.08 -2.18 13.08
N ALA A 17 -9.48 -1.36 12.23
CA ALA A 17 -10.19 -0.32 11.47
C ALA A 17 -10.40 -0.69 10.00
N ALA A 18 -9.40 -1.30 9.37
CA ALA A 18 -9.44 -1.63 7.94
C ALA A 18 -10.62 -2.55 7.56
N PRO A 19 -10.96 -3.63 8.31
CA PRO A 19 -12.09 -4.49 7.96
C PRO A 19 -13.43 -3.74 7.91
N PHE A 20 -13.65 -2.83 8.88
CA PHE A 20 -14.88 -2.05 8.98
C PHE A 20 -15.02 -1.03 7.84
N LEU A 21 -13.93 -0.32 7.55
CA LEU A 21 -13.91 0.66 6.47
C LEU A 21 -14.10 -0.01 5.10
N ALA A 22 -13.48 -1.18 4.90
CA ALA A 22 -13.64 -1.93 3.67
C ALA A 22 -15.07 -2.43 3.45
N GLN A 23 -15.74 -2.92 4.50
CA GLN A 23 -17.14 -3.33 4.42
C GLN A 23 -18.06 -2.14 4.07
N SER A 24 -17.85 -0.99 4.72
CA SER A 24 -18.59 0.24 4.42
C SER A 24 -18.40 0.69 2.97
N MET A 25 -17.20 0.50 2.42
CA MET A 25 -16.90 0.80 1.01
C MET A 25 -17.57 -0.19 0.05
N GLN A 26 -17.59 -1.49 0.36
CA GLN A 26 -18.27 -2.49 -0.47
C GLN A 26 -19.78 -2.27 -0.57
N GLU A 27 -20.43 -1.97 0.56
CA GLU A 27 -21.88 -1.67 0.56
C GLU A 27 -22.19 -0.47 -0.33
N ALA A 28 -21.34 0.55 -0.31
CA ALA A 28 -21.48 1.69 -1.19
C ALA A 28 -21.25 1.31 -2.67
N LEU A 29 -20.25 0.47 -2.98
CA LEU A 29 -19.93 0.03 -4.36
C LEU A 29 -21.05 -0.82 -4.98
N LYS A 30 -21.77 -1.62 -4.19
CA LYS A 30 -22.93 -2.40 -4.65
C LYS A 30 -24.09 -1.55 -5.18
N THR A 31 -24.12 -0.25 -4.89
CA THR A 31 -25.20 0.65 -5.33
C THR A 31 -24.96 1.33 -6.68
N HIS A 32 -23.87 1.00 -7.40
CA HIS A 32 -23.50 1.56 -8.72
C HIS A 32 -23.54 3.09 -8.83
N SER A 33 -23.44 3.78 -7.69
CA SER A 33 -23.42 5.24 -7.61
C SER A 33 -21.98 5.75 -7.51
N ILE A 34 -21.73 6.97 -7.96
CA ILE A 34 -20.44 7.65 -7.76
C ILE A 34 -20.19 7.79 -6.26
N ILE A 35 -19.08 7.24 -5.77
CA ILE A 35 -18.70 7.29 -4.35
C ILE A 35 -17.48 8.19 -4.21
N LEU A 36 -17.73 9.44 -3.88
CA LEU A 36 -16.69 10.48 -3.84
C LEU A 36 -15.68 10.27 -2.72
N LEU A 37 -16.10 9.77 -1.56
CA LEU A 37 -15.24 9.63 -0.39
C LEU A 37 -14.01 8.72 -0.64
N PRO A 38 -14.16 7.46 -1.11
CA PRO A 38 -13.01 6.61 -1.38
C PRO A 38 -12.15 7.15 -2.52
N ALA A 39 -12.75 7.77 -3.54
CA ALA A 39 -11.99 8.42 -4.61
C ALA A 39 -11.09 9.56 -4.09
N PHE A 40 -11.64 10.45 -3.25
CA PHE A 40 -10.86 11.54 -2.66
C PHE A 40 -9.84 11.05 -1.64
N ALA A 41 -10.17 10.02 -0.85
CA ALA A 41 -9.23 9.41 0.09
C ALA A 41 -8.04 8.80 -0.65
N LEU A 42 -8.28 8.12 -1.77
CA LEU A 42 -7.25 7.56 -2.65
C LEU A 42 -6.38 8.62 -3.30
N LEU A 43 -7.01 9.66 -3.86
CA LEU A 43 -6.29 10.78 -4.43
C LEU A 43 -5.39 11.45 -3.38
N ALA A 44 -5.94 11.70 -2.19
CA ALA A 44 -5.19 12.28 -1.08
C ALA A 44 -4.03 11.37 -0.65
N ALA A 45 -4.23 10.05 -0.60
CA ALA A 45 -3.18 9.08 -0.29
C ALA A 45 -2.05 9.10 -1.34
N LEU A 46 -2.39 9.08 -2.63
CA LEU A 46 -1.40 9.14 -3.72
C LEU A 46 -0.61 10.46 -3.70
N VAL A 47 -1.28 11.59 -3.44
CA VAL A 47 -0.63 12.90 -3.27
C VAL A 47 0.26 12.92 -2.03
N ALA A 48 -0.23 12.41 -0.90
CA ALA A 48 0.50 12.32 0.35
C ALA A 48 1.82 11.55 0.18
N GLU A 49 1.78 10.39 -0.47
CA GLU A 49 2.98 9.62 -0.80
C GLU A 49 3.94 10.41 -1.72
N THR A 50 3.40 11.08 -2.74
CA THR A 50 4.19 11.86 -3.71
C THR A 50 5.01 12.97 -3.03
N ILE A 51 4.44 13.59 -2.00
CA ILE A 51 5.08 14.63 -1.20
C ILE A 51 6.05 14.03 -0.17
N ALA A 52 5.70 12.90 0.43
CA ALA A 52 6.44 12.33 1.55
C ALA A 52 7.74 11.63 1.12
N LEU A 53 7.73 10.90 0.00
CA LEU A 53 8.89 10.12 -0.48
C LEU A 53 10.15 10.97 -0.75
N PRO A 54 10.08 12.14 -1.42
CA PRO A 54 11.24 13.02 -1.62
C PRO A 54 11.98 13.36 -0.33
N VAL A 55 11.24 13.66 0.74
CA VAL A 55 11.80 13.99 2.05
C VAL A 55 12.57 12.80 2.62
N LYS A 56 12.05 11.59 2.42
CA LYS A 56 12.67 10.35 2.88
C LYS A 56 13.94 10.00 2.11
N PHE A 57 13.93 10.12 0.80
CA PHE A 57 15.12 9.94 -0.01
C PHE A 57 16.24 10.92 0.39
N ALA A 58 15.88 12.19 0.61
CA ALA A 58 16.84 13.19 1.12
C ALA A 58 17.37 12.84 2.52
N GLN A 59 16.51 12.34 3.42
CA GLN A 59 16.92 11.90 4.76
C GLN A 59 17.94 10.76 4.69
N TRP A 60 17.69 9.76 3.84
CA TRP A 60 18.57 8.61 3.66
C TRP A 60 19.92 9.02 3.05
N SER A 61 19.89 9.91 2.07
CA SER A 61 21.11 10.43 1.42
C SER A 61 22.04 11.17 2.38
N ASN A 62 21.49 11.88 3.35
CA ASN A 62 22.27 12.72 4.28
C ASN A 62 22.94 11.91 5.39
N LYS A 63 22.62 10.62 5.53
CA LYS A 63 23.26 9.75 6.52
C LYS A 63 24.32 8.90 5.82
N LYS A 64 25.59 9.07 6.22
CA LYS A 64 26.74 8.24 5.78
C LYS A 64 26.63 6.80 6.29
N SER A 65 25.63 6.08 5.80
CA SER A 65 25.59 4.62 5.87
C SER A 65 26.33 4.06 4.66
N ASP A 66 27.03 2.94 4.81
CA ASP A 66 27.58 2.18 3.68
C ASP A 66 26.41 1.77 2.77
N SER A 67 26.14 2.61 1.77
CA SER A 67 24.96 2.58 0.90
C SER A 67 24.95 1.41 -0.09
N THR A 68 25.86 0.45 0.05
CA THR A 68 26.08 -0.68 -0.87
C THR A 68 25.30 -1.95 -0.48
N GLY A 69 24.31 -1.81 0.40
CA GLY A 69 23.76 -2.92 1.17
C GLY A 69 22.49 -3.62 0.64
N ILE A 70 21.69 -2.95 -0.19
CA ILE A 70 20.40 -3.51 -0.64
C ILE A 70 20.65 -4.47 -1.82
N PRO A 71 20.18 -5.73 -1.75
CA PRO A 71 20.23 -6.62 -2.90
C PRO A 71 19.49 -6.01 -4.09
N LEU A 72 20.14 -5.92 -5.26
CA LEU A 72 19.55 -5.33 -6.48
C LEU A 72 18.18 -5.95 -6.83
N ALA A 73 18.05 -7.26 -6.64
CA ALA A 73 16.79 -7.98 -6.84
C ALA A 73 15.68 -7.47 -5.89
N LEU A 74 16.00 -7.17 -4.64
CA LEU A 74 15.02 -6.66 -3.66
C LEU A 74 14.57 -5.24 -4.03
N GLY A 75 15.51 -4.35 -4.34
CA GLY A 75 15.21 -2.97 -4.71
C GLY A 75 14.40 -2.86 -6.00
N SER A 76 14.79 -3.59 -7.05
CA SER A 76 14.05 -3.62 -8.32
C SER A 76 12.66 -4.21 -8.18
N THR A 77 12.52 -5.31 -7.43
CA THR A 77 11.23 -5.96 -7.16
C THR A 77 10.29 -5.03 -6.41
N MET A 78 10.78 -4.31 -5.40
CA MET A 78 9.96 -3.34 -4.66
C MET A 78 9.52 -2.17 -5.53
N ALA A 79 10.40 -1.64 -6.38
CA ALA A 79 10.04 -0.57 -7.31
C ALA A 79 8.97 -1.02 -8.31
N ILE A 80 9.10 -2.22 -8.88
CA ILE A 80 8.10 -2.79 -9.81
C ILE A 80 6.75 -2.95 -9.10
N PHE A 81 6.72 -3.55 -7.91
CA PHE A 81 5.46 -3.71 -7.18
C PHE A 81 4.86 -2.39 -6.73
N HIS A 82 5.68 -1.37 -6.48
CA HIS A 82 5.20 -0.04 -6.14
C HIS A 82 4.45 0.61 -7.30
N VAL A 83 5.00 0.55 -8.52
CA VAL A 83 4.31 1.01 -9.75
C VAL A 83 2.98 0.27 -9.94
N ILE A 84 2.98 -1.06 -9.74
CA ILE A 84 1.78 -1.89 -9.86
C ILE A 84 0.72 -1.47 -8.82
N LEU A 85 1.13 -1.27 -7.56
CA LEU A 85 0.25 -0.78 -6.50
C LEU A 85 -0.34 0.59 -6.84
N SER A 86 0.48 1.57 -7.24
CA SER A 86 0.02 2.91 -7.66
C SER A 86 -1.01 2.83 -8.79
N PHE A 87 -0.80 1.92 -9.75
CA PHE A 87 -1.75 1.67 -10.83
C PHE A 87 -3.08 1.13 -10.30
N PHE A 88 -3.06 0.10 -9.45
CA PHE A 88 -4.29 -0.44 -8.85
C PHE A 88 -5.05 0.60 -8.04
N LEU A 89 -4.37 1.40 -7.21
CA LEU A 89 -5.00 2.46 -6.42
C LEU A 89 -5.66 3.52 -7.31
N THR A 90 -5.03 3.86 -8.44
CA THR A 90 -5.59 4.80 -9.43
C THR A 90 -6.81 4.22 -10.13
N MET A 91 -6.76 2.94 -10.50
CA MET A 91 -7.90 2.24 -11.10
C MET A 91 -9.10 2.16 -10.14
N TYR A 92 -8.85 1.84 -8.88
CA TYR A 92 -9.86 1.85 -7.82
C TYR A 92 -10.48 3.23 -7.60
N MET A 93 -9.66 4.28 -7.64
CA MET A 93 -10.14 5.66 -7.55
C MET A 93 -11.08 6.00 -8.71
N LEU A 94 -10.72 5.62 -9.94
CA LEU A 94 -11.56 5.84 -11.11
C LEU A 94 -12.85 5.02 -11.08
N ASP A 95 -12.78 3.78 -10.59
CA ASP A 95 -13.95 2.92 -10.45
C ASP A 95 -14.95 3.53 -9.46
N ALA A 96 -14.46 4.02 -8.31
CA ALA A 96 -15.27 4.77 -7.35
C ALA A 96 -15.89 6.05 -7.93
N LEU A 97 -15.26 6.67 -8.95
CA LEU A 97 -15.80 7.81 -9.69
C LEU A 97 -16.79 7.41 -10.80
N GLY A 98 -17.07 6.12 -10.99
CA GLY A 98 -17.98 5.60 -12.02
C GLY A 98 -17.38 5.62 -13.43
N VAL A 99 -16.06 5.79 -13.56
CA VAL A 99 -15.37 5.95 -14.86
C VAL A 99 -15.04 4.60 -15.51
N VAL A 100 -14.75 3.57 -14.71
CA VAL A 100 -14.32 2.24 -15.20
C VAL A 100 -15.43 1.18 -15.11
N GLY A 101 -16.50 1.40 -14.33
CA GLY A 101 -17.58 0.41 -14.11
C GLY A 101 -18.99 0.86 -14.50
N GLY A 102 -19.18 2.02 -15.16
CA GLY A 102 -20.50 2.55 -15.51
C GLY A 102 -21.15 1.88 -16.74
N GLU A 103 -22.48 1.76 -16.73
CA GLU A 103 -23.30 1.03 -17.74
C GLU A 103 -23.25 1.58 -19.20
N ASN A 104 -22.56 2.70 -19.48
CA ASN A 104 -22.59 3.38 -20.79
C ASN A 104 -21.21 3.86 -21.30
N MET A 105 -20.17 3.02 -21.35
CA MET A 105 -18.79 3.54 -21.49
C MET A 105 -17.79 2.80 -22.40
N GLU A 106 -18.19 2.21 -23.54
CA GLU A 106 -17.23 1.52 -24.44
C GLU A 106 -16.05 2.38 -24.95
N ASN A 107 -16.23 3.69 -25.17
CA ASN A 107 -15.13 4.59 -25.58
C ASN A 107 -14.48 5.33 -24.42
N TRP A 108 -15.25 5.81 -23.44
CA TRP A 108 -14.72 6.62 -22.34
C TRP A 108 -13.78 5.82 -21.43
N GLN A 109 -14.06 4.53 -21.23
CA GLN A 109 -13.27 3.64 -20.39
C GLN A 109 -11.84 3.45 -20.94
N ASN A 110 -11.68 3.33 -22.27
CA ASN A 110 -10.36 3.21 -22.91
C ASN A 110 -9.52 4.48 -22.78
N TRP A 111 -10.15 5.65 -22.93
CA TRP A 111 -9.46 6.94 -22.73
C TRP A 111 -9.09 7.16 -21.27
N ALA A 112 -9.99 6.86 -20.33
CA ALA A 112 -9.73 6.99 -18.90
C ALA A 112 -8.63 6.03 -18.40
N LEU A 113 -8.59 4.80 -18.93
CA LEU A 113 -7.51 3.85 -18.69
C LEU A 113 -6.18 4.41 -19.22
N GLY A 114 -6.16 4.92 -20.45
CA GLY A 114 -4.97 5.52 -21.08
C GLY A 114 -4.45 6.74 -20.30
N ILE A 115 -5.34 7.63 -19.86
CA ILE A 115 -4.99 8.78 -19.02
C ILE A 115 -4.43 8.32 -17.67
N SER A 116 -5.04 7.33 -17.03
CA SER A 116 -4.55 6.79 -15.75
C SER A 116 -3.18 6.17 -15.86
N VAL A 117 -2.95 5.32 -16.87
CA VAL A 117 -1.62 4.77 -17.14
C VAL A 117 -0.61 5.89 -17.34
N THR A 118 -0.96 6.90 -18.13
CA THR A 118 -0.07 8.04 -18.39
C THR A 118 0.24 8.84 -17.12
N LEU A 119 -0.77 9.18 -16.31
CA LEU A 119 -0.60 9.93 -15.07
C LEU A 119 0.23 9.15 -14.05
N VAL A 120 -0.02 7.85 -13.88
CA VAL A 120 0.77 6.98 -13.01
C VAL A 120 2.20 6.93 -13.52
N MET A 121 2.44 6.70 -14.80
CA MET A 121 3.80 6.65 -15.35
C MET A 121 4.54 7.98 -15.18
N VAL A 122 3.89 9.12 -15.44
CA VAL A 122 4.46 10.45 -15.22
C VAL A 122 4.82 10.66 -13.74
N ARG A 123 3.93 10.27 -12.82
CA ARG A 123 4.17 10.33 -11.38
C ARG A 123 5.35 9.46 -10.96
N GLU A 124 5.42 8.22 -11.45
CA GLU A 124 6.50 7.29 -11.10
C GLU A 124 7.84 7.75 -11.68
N VAL A 125 7.87 8.27 -12.91
CA VAL A 125 9.06 8.92 -13.49
C VAL A 125 9.49 10.11 -12.65
N TYR A 126 8.55 10.96 -12.23
CA TYR A 126 8.84 12.08 -11.33
C TYR A 126 9.46 11.60 -10.01
N LEU A 127 8.87 10.58 -9.37
CA LEU A 127 9.40 10.00 -8.13
C LEU A 127 10.79 9.40 -8.31
N PHE A 128 11.04 8.71 -9.42
CA PHE A 128 12.37 8.19 -9.76
C PHE A 128 13.40 9.31 -9.93
N CYS A 129 13.06 10.35 -10.71
CA CYS A 129 13.93 11.50 -10.93
C CYS A 129 14.22 12.26 -9.64
N ILE A 130 13.21 12.44 -8.78
CA ILE A 130 13.41 13.09 -7.48
C ILE A 130 14.19 12.20 -6.53
N ALA A 131 13.94 10.90 -6.47
CA ALA A 131 14.74 9.97 -5.68
C ALA A 131 16.22 10.10 -6.06
N SER A 132 16.52 10.07 -7.36
CA SER A 132 17.88 10.23 -7.87
C SER A 132 18.50 11.59 -7.52
N SER A 133 17.74 12.68 -7.66
CA SER A 133 18.22 14.05 -7.37
C SER A 133 18.40 14.31 -5.87
N ALA A 134 17.45 13.86 -5.05
CA ALA A 134 17.47 13.96 -3.59
C ALA A 134 18.63 13.17 -2.98
N MET A 135 19.06 12.10 -3.65
CA MET A 135 20.25 11.32 -3.28
C MET A 135 21.59 12.01 -3.57
N HIS A 136 21.61 13.15 -4.25
CA HIS A 136 22.85 13.80 -4.64
C HIS A 136 23.03 15.21 -4.06
N ASN A 137 21.97 16.00 -3.85
CA ASN A 137 22.15 17.45 -3.61
C ASN A 137 21.13 18.11 -2.65
N TRP A 138 20.47 17.37 -1.77
CA TRP A 138 19.50 17.97 -0.84
C TRP A 138 20.04 18.23 0.57
N LYS A 139 19.76 19.43 1.09
CA LYS A 139 19.95 19.77 2.51
C LYS A 139 19.16 18.79 3.38
N ALA A 140 19.74 18.41 4.52
CA ALA A 140 19.08 17.54 5.48
C ALA A 140 17.70 18.11 5.88
N PRO A 141 16.61 17.31 5.76
CA PRO A 141 15.28 17.78 6.11
C PRO A 141 15.15 18.05 7.61
N SER A 142 14.29 19.01 7.96
CA SER A 142 14.01 19.31 9.37
C SER A 142 13.29 18.16 10.07
N ARG A 143 13.40 18.05 11.41
CA ARG A 143 12.71 17.02 12.20
C ARG A 143 11.18 17.04 12.01
N PHE A 144 10.62 18.24 11.86
CA PHE A 144 9.19 18.43 11.61
C PHE A 144 8.80 17.85 10.25
N THR A 145 9.56 18.17 9.20
CA THR A 145 9.31 17.67 7.83
C THR A 145 9.39 16.13 7.77
N VAL A 146 10.36 15.54 8.47
CA VAL A 146 10.49 14.07 8.56
C VAL A 146 9.26 13.45 9.24
N THR A 147 8.82 14.02 10.36
CA THR A 147 7.66 13.54 11.12
C THR A 147 6.36 13.65 10.32
N LEU A 148 6.19 14.76 9.59
CA LEU A 148 5.05 14.94 8.70
C LEU A 148 5.06 13.93 7.55
N SER A 149 6.24 13.68 6.96
CA SER A 149 6.43 12.65 5.93
C SER A 149 6.07 11.25 6.45
N ASP A 150 6.48 10.89 7.66
CA ASP A 150 6.08 9.62 8.30
C ASP A 150 4.55 9.48 8.45
N LEU A 151 3.89 10.56 8.87
CA LEU A 151 2.44 10.57 9.02
C LEU A 151 1.72 10.41 7.66
N LEU A 152 2.20 11.12 6.63
CA LEU A 152 1.65 11.02 5.28
C LEU A 152 1.82 9.61 4.69
N LEU A 153 2.97 8.98 4.91
CA LEU A 153 3.20 7.59 4.51
C LEU A 153 2.32 6.62 5.29
N LEU A 154 2.10 6.83 6.58
CA LEU A 154 1.15 6.03 7.37
C LEU A 154 -0.27 6.13 6.80
N ILE A 155 -0.74 7.34 6.49
CA ILE A 155 -2.08 7.54 5.89
C ILE A 155 -2.18 6.80 4.56
N PHE A 156 -1.18 6.95 3.68
CA PHE A 156 -1.12 6.21 2.43
C PHE A 156 -1.18 4.70 2.64
N GLN A 157 -0.36 4.17 3.55
CA GLN A 157 -0.32 2.75 3.88
C GLN A 157 -1.69 2.23 4.35
N CYS A 158 -2.36 2.98 5.23
CA CYS A 158 -3.67 2.65 5.76
C CYS A 158 -4.73 2.63 4.64
N CYS A 159 -4.80 3.69 3.81
CA CYS A 159 -5.77 3.76 2.71
C CYS A 159 -5.59 2.62 1.71
N ALA A 160 -4.35 2.36 1.30
CA ALA A 160 -4.06 1.31 0.33
C ALA A 160 -4.31 -0.10 0.90
N TYR A 161 -4.03 -0.33 2.18
CA TYR A 161 -4.35 -1.61 2.84
C TYR A 161 -5.86 -1.84 2.97
N THR A 162 -6.65 -0.79 3.18
CA THR A 162 -8.13 -0.91 3.23
C THR A 162 -8.73 -1.30 1.88
N ILE A 163 -8.14 -0.85 0.78
CA ILE A 163 -8.58 -1.26 -0.56
C ILE A 163 -8.26 -2.72 -0.83
N TYR A 164 -7.10 -3.21 -0.37
CA TYR A 164 -6.82 -4.64 -0.42
C TYR A 164 -7.93 -5.45 0.27
N TRP A 165 -8.43 -5.00 1.42
CA TRP A 165 -9.58 -5.66 2.05
C TRP A 165 -10.84 -5.63 1.21
N GLU A 166 -11.15 -4.52 0.55
CA GLU A 166 -12.31 -4.40 -0.34
C GLU A 166 -12.26 -5.43 -1.47
N THR A 167 -11.10 -5.57 -2.14
CA THR A 167 -10.91 -6.55 -3.21
C THR A 167 -11.12 -7.99 -2.72
N PHE A 168 -10.79 -8.27 -1.46
CA PHE A 168 -10.79 -9.63 -0.89
C PHE A 168 -12.09 -10.00 -0.17
N LEU A 169 -12.80 -9.05 0.45
CA LEU A 169 -14.08 -9.28 1.13
C LEU A 169 -15.21 -9.66 0.17
N GLY A 170 -15.03 -9.49 -1.15
CA GLY A 170 -15.97 -9.98 -2.16
C GLY A 170 -16.04 -11.52 -2.22
N ALA A 171 -15.22 -12.23 -1.44
CA ALA A 171 -15.13 -13.68 -1.44
C ALA A 171 -16.06 -14.35 -0.42
N ASP A 172 -17.36 -14.01 -0.45
CA ASP A 172 -18.45 -14.69 0.30
C ASP A 172 -18.47 -16.22 0.10
N SER A 173 -17.76 -16.70 -0.92
CA SER A 173 -17.58 -18.11 -1.24
C SER A 173 -16.60 -18.85 -0.34
N VAL A 174 -15.70 -18.17 0.38
CA VAL A 174 -14.60 -18.79 1.15
C VAL A 174 -15.11 -19.48 2.42
N GLU A 175 -16.08 -18.89 3.11
CA GLU A 175 -16.64 -19.46 4.35
C GLU A 175 -17.36 -20.81 4.13
N LYS A 176 -17.80 -21.08 2.90
CA LYS A 176 -18.51 -22.32 2.53
C LYS A 176 -17.56 -23.41 2.03
N MET A 177 -16.26 -23.14 1.92
CA MET A 177 -15.28 -24.10 1.42
C MET A 177 -14.88 -25.12 2.49
N HIS A 178 -14.53 -26.33 2.04
CA HIS A 178 -13.91 -27.32 2.92
C HIS A 178 -12.55 -26.80 3.42
N TRP A 179 -12.18 -27.11 4.68
CA TRP A 179 -11.00 -26.55 5.34
C TRP A 179 -9.68 -26.78 4.58
N VAL A 180 -9.55 -27.89 3.85
CA VAL A 180 -8.37 -28.16 2.99
C VAL A 180 -8.29 -27.18 1.83
N ALA A 181 -9.41 -26.93 1.14
CA ALA A 181 -9.47 -25.98 0.04
C ALA A 181 -9.21 -24.55 0.54
N MET A 182 -9.73 -24.23 1.73
CA MET A 182 -9.47 -22.97 2.41
C MET A 182 -7.97 -22.77 2.73
N LEU A 183 -7.26 -23.81 3.15
CA LEU A 183 -5.83 -23.75 3.45
C LEU A 183 -4.97 -23.56 2.18
N VAL A 184 -5.31 -24.26 1.10
CA VAL A 184 -4.66 -24.07 -0.21
C VAL A 184 -4.92 -22.66 -0.74
N LEU A 185 -6.16 -22.19 -0.64
CA LEU A 185 -6.54 -20.83 -1.03
C LEU A 185 -5.80 -19.79 -0.19
N ALA A 186 -5.71 -19.98 1.13
CA ALA A 186 -4.99 -19.07 2.04
C ALA A 186 -3.53 -18.86 1.61
N ALA A 187 -2.83 -19.93 1.19
CA ALA A 187 -1.47 -19.80 0.66
C ALA A 187 -1.42 -18.93 -0.61
N GLY A 188 -2.37 -19.13 -1.52
CA GLY A 188 -2.52 -18.29 -2.72
C GLY A 188 -2.84 -16.83 -2.37
N LEU A 189 -3.76 -16.59 -1.43
CA LEU A 189 -4.14 -15.25 -0.98
C LEU A 189 -2.97 -14.52 -0.33
N VAL A 190 -2.18 -15.21 0.50
CA VAL A 190 -0.95 -14.64 1.09
C VAL A 190 0.04 -14.22 0.00
N LEU A 191 0.20 -15.02 -1.05
CA LEU A 191 1.09 -14.68 -2.17
C LEU A 191 0.58 -13.45 -2.93
N VAL A 192 -0.72 -13.38 -3.23
CA VAL A 192 -1.31 -12.21 -3.89
C VAL A 192 -1.22 -10.98 -3.00
N PHE A 193 -1.44 -11.12 -1.71
CA PHE A 193 -1.30 -10.04 -0.74
C PHE A 193 0.09 -9.44 -0.75
N TYR A 194 1.14 -10.26 -0.85
CA TYR A 194 2.50 -9.74 -0.91
C TYR A 194 2.76 -8.79 -2.08
N PHE A 195 2.06 -8.96 -3.21
CA PHE A 195 2.18 -8.02 -4.34
C PHE A 195 1.76 -6.60 -3.96
N MET A 196 0.78 -6.47 -3.06
CA MET A 196 0.30 -5.18 -2.55
C MET A 196 1.06 -4.75 -1.29
N TYR A 197 1.35 -5.69 -0.41
CA TYR A 197 1.89 -5.42 0.92
C TYR A 197 3.38 -5.06 0.93
N LEU A 198 4.19 -5.74 0.12
CA LEU A 198 5.63 -5.45 0.04
C LEU A 198 5.91 -4.00 -0.40
N PRO A 199 5.29 -3.45 -1.46
CA PRO A 199 5.51 -2.05 -1.80
C PRO A 199 5.00 -1.08 -0.73
N LEU A 200 3.90 -1.38 -0.04
CA LEU A 200 3.42 -0.55 1.09
C LEU A 200 4.45 -0.42 2.21
N ARG A 201 5.18 -1.51 2.49
CA ARG A 201 6.20 -1.57 3.54
C ARG A 201 7.63 -1.40 3.01
N MET A 202 7.79 -1.09 1.72
CA MET A 202 9.09 -0.86 1.08
C MET A 202 9.88 0.20 1.85
N PHE A 203 9.22 1.28 2.25
CA PHE A 203 9.84 2.36 3.01
C PHE A 203 10.52 1.87 4.29
N ASP A 204 9.85 1.02 5.08
CA ASP A 204 10.44 0.53 6.35
C ASP A 204 11.67 -0.33 6.11
N ILE A 205 11.66 -1.12 5.04
CA ILE A 205 12.77 -1.99 4.67
C ILE A 205 13.93 -1.13 4.19
N MET A 206 13.69 -0.24 3.23
CA MET A 206 14.70 0.66 2.67
C MET A 206 15.30 1.56 3.75
N GLU A 207 14.47 2.16 4.61
CA GLU A 207 14.96 2.97 5.73
C GLU A 207 15.84 2.15 6.66
N SER A 208 15.51 0.88 6.93
CA SER A 208 16.37 0.03 7.78
C SER A 208 17.74 -0.21 7.14
N TYR A 209 17.79 -0.50 5.83
CA TYR A 209 19.06 -0.67 5.12
C TYR A 209 19.87 0.63 5.06
N TYR A 210 19.23 1.75 4.69
CA TYR A 210 19.92 3.03 4.51
C TYR A 210 20.27 3.74 5.82
N MET A 211 19.50 3.55 6.89
CA MET A 211 19.70 4.29 8.14
C MET A 211 20.36 3.49 9.25
N GLU A 212 20.21 2.16 9.25
CA GLU A 212 20.65 1.28 10.34
C GLU A 212 21.63 0.19 9.88
N GLY A 213 21.74 -0.04 8.57
CA GLY A 213 22.68 -0.98 7.95
C GLY A 213 22.08 -2.36 7.61
N ASN A 214 22.93 -3.23 7.06
CA ASN A 214 22.50 -4.48 6.43
C ASN A 214 21.79 -5.47 7.35
N GLU A 215 22.28 -5.66 8.58
CA GLU A 215 21.66 -6.59 9.51
C GLU A 215 20.27 -6.13 9.96
N ALA A 216 20.11 -4.82 10.19
CA ALA A 216 18.81 -4.22 10.48
C ALA A 216 17.87 -4.36 9.28
N GLY A 217 18.34 -4.08 8.06
CA GLY A 217 17.60 -4.28 6.82
C GLY A 217 17.11 -5.71 6.63
N ARG A 218 17.96 -6.71 6.86
CA ARG A 218 17.58 -8.14 6.78
C ARG A 218 16.54 -8.50 7.83
N ARG A 219 16.68 -8.02 9.06
CA ARG A 219 15.68 -8.23 10.13
C ARG A 219 14.34 -7.60 9.75
N ALA A 220 14.33 -6.34 9.32
CA ALA A 220 13.11 -5.66 8.87
C ALA A 220 12.44 -6.39 7.70
N THR A 221 13.23 -6.85 6.73
CA THR A 221 12.73 -7.65 5.59
C THR A 221 12.00 -8.91 6.10
N ARG A 222 12.62 -9.69 6.99
CA ARG A 222 12.00 -10.89 7.58
C ARG A 222 10.74 -10.56 8.37
N THR A 223 10.76 -9.47 9.15
CA THR A 223 9.59 -9.03 9.90
C THR A 223 8.45 -8.69 8.97
N VAL A 224 8.70 -7.92 7.90
CA VAL A 224 7.68 -7.58 6.90
C VAL A 224 7.16 -8.83 6.21
N PHE A 225 8.01 -9.80 5.83
CA PHE A 225 7.49 -11.07 5.33
C PHE A 225 6.58 -11.75 6.36
N LEU A 226 7.03 -11.93 7.61
CA LEU A 226 6.23 -12.59 8.63
C LEU A 226 4.88 -11.88 8.88
N THR A 227 4.89 -10.56 9.06
CA THR A 227 3.65 -9.78 9.27
C THR A 227 2.77 -9.79 8.02
N GLY A 228 3.39 -9.83 6.84
CA GLY A 228 2.70 -9.97 5.57
C GLY A 228 1.94 -11.31 5.48
N ALA A 229 2.59 -12.41 5.82
CA ALA A 229 1.92 -13.72 5.87
C ALA A 229 0.74 -13.73 6.85
N ILE A 230 0.92 -13.14 8.04
CA ILE A 230 -0.12 -13.09 9.07
C ILE A 230 -1.31 -12.25 8.57
N LEU A 231 -1.06 -11.04 8.07
CA LEU A 231 -2.11 -10.15 7.58
C LEU A 231 -2.79 -10.68 6.31
N GLY A 232 -2.05 -11.32 5.41
CA GLY A 232 -2.59 -11.93 4.20
C GLY A 232 -3.47 -13.15 4.48
N ALA A 233 -3.12 -13.93 5.51
CA ALA A 233 -3.93 -15.05 5.97
C ALA A 233 -5.07 -14.62 6.91
N TYR A 234 -5.03 -13.39 7.42
CA TYR A 234 -5.99 -12.90 8.40
C TYR A 234 -7.45 -12.98 7.91
N PRO A 235 -7.83 -12.65 6.66
CA PRO A 235 -9.21 -12.84 6.20
C PRO A 235 -9.72 -14.29 6.31
N VAL A 236 -8.82 -15.28 6.30
CA VAL A 236 -9.15 -16.71 6.38
C VAL A 236 -9.14 -17.21 7.83
N ILE A 237 -8.24 -16.69 8.66
CA ILE A 237 -8.01 -17.15 10.03
C ILE A 237 -8.82 -16.32 11.04
N ALA A 238 -9.16 -15.08 10.70
CA ALA A 238 -9.87 -14.16 11.57
C ALA A 238 -11.18 -14.80 12.03
N PRO A 239 -11.41 -14.89 13.35
CA PRO A 239 -12.59 -15.55 13.86
C PRO A 239 -13.88 -14.98 13.28
N SER A 240 -14.79 -15.84 12.83
CA SER A 240 -16.11 -15.44 12.32
C SER A 240 -16.91 -14.54 13.27
N TRP A 241 -16.57 -14.50 14.57
CA TRP A 241 -17.22 -13.63 15.55
C TRP A 241 -16.81 -12.15 15.46
N LEU A 242 -15.62 -11.83 14.94
CA LEU A 242 -15.23 -10.45 14.62
C LEU A 242 -16.15 -9.85 13.55
N PHE A 243 -16.64 -10.70 12.64
CA PHE A 243 -17.61 -10.32 11.61
C PHE A 243 -19.07 -10.39 12.12
N LYS A 244 -19.39 -11.31 13.05
CA LYS A 244 -20.76 -11.47 13.60
C LYS A 244 -21.17 -10.47 14.69
N LEU A 245 -20.23 -9.84 15.40
CA LEU A 245 -20.55 -8.87 16.47
C LEU A 245 -21.23 -7.57 15.98
N TRP A 246 -21.39 -7.41 14.67
CA TRP A 246 -21.79 -6.15 14.06
C TRP A 246 -23.00 -6.28 13.11
N HIS A 247 -23.70 -7.41 13.16
CA HIS A 247 -25.05 -7.64 12.63
C HIS A 247 -26.05 -7.75 13.77
#